data_AF-A0A7C4AMF8-F1
#
_entry.id   AF-A0A7C4AMF8-F1
#
_cell.length_a   1.000
_cell.length_b   1.000
_cell.length_c   1.000
_cell.angle_alpha   90.00
_cell.angle_beta   90.00
_cell.angle_gamma   90.00
#
_symmetry.space_group_name_H-M   'P 1'
#
loop_
_entity.id
_entity.type
_entity.pdbx_description
1 polymer ?
#
loop_
_entity_poly.entity_id
_entity_poly.type
_entity_poly.pdbx_seq_one_letter_code
_entity_poly.pdbx_strand_id
1 'polypeptide(L)'
;MPKKQAASIPGTVEPFYAAIVNLTDAVCGQHLNNEYAELARRLAVTLARKRPSPIVRGKPEIWACAIIYALGSVNFLFDKTQTPHMRADKLCAVFGVSQNSGANKARLIRDMLKMYPFDPRWCLPSKIDDNPFVWMVQVNGMVVDARRMPREIQVIAYKKGLIPYIPADK
;
A
#
# COMPACT_ATOMS: atom_id res chain seq x y z
N MET A 1 8.35 -16.42 -12.12
CA MET A 1 8.19 -16.69 -10.68
C MET A 1 9.05 -15.70 -9.90
N PRO A 2 8.50 -14.78 -9.11
CA PRO A 2 9.36 -13.90 -8.32
C PRO A 2 9.86 -14.66 -7.10
N LYS A 3 11.19 -14.82 -7.02
CA LYS A 3 11.91 -15.36 -5.87
C LYS A 3 11.50 -14.60 -4.59
N LYS A 4 11.14 -15.36 -3.55
CA LYS A 4 11.16 -14.93 -2.15
C LYS A 4 12.50 -14.24 -1.86
N GLN A 5 12.55 -12.92 -1.84
CA GLN A 5 13.59 -12.20 -1.11
C GLN A 5 13.03 -11.88 0.26
N ALA A 6 13.12 -12.86 1.17
CA ALA A 6 13.13 -12.56 2.61
C ALA A 6 14.44 -11.82 2.90
N ALA A 7 14.50 -10.54 2.52
CA ALA A 7 15.61 -9.67 2.82
C ALA A 7 15.51 -9.33 4.32
N SER A 8 16.39 -9.93 5.11
CA SER A 8 16.50 -9.74 6.56
C SER A 8 16.42 -8.27 6.95
N ILE A 9 15.49 -7.95 7.84
CA ILE A 9 15.49 -6.66 8.53
C ILE A 9 16.75 -6.61 9.41
N PRO A 10 17.47 -5.48 9.49
CA PRO A 10 18.60 -5.38 10.40
C PRO A 10 18.18 -5.64 11.84
N GLY A 11 18.94 -6.43 12.60
CA GLY A 11 18.57 -6.81 13.97
C GLY A 11 18.32 -5.62 14.90
N THR A 12 19.02 -4.49 14.69
CA THR A 12 18.81 -3.25 15.45
C THR A 12 17.48 -2.55 15.15
N VAL A 13 16.84 -2.87 14.02
CA VAL A 13 15.57 -2.29 13.57
C VAL A 13 14.39 -3.24 13.86
N GLU A 14 14.67 -4.53 14.04
CA GLU A 14 13.67 -5.60 14.21
C GLU A 14 12.64 -5.31 15.32
N PRO A 15 13.02 -4.85 16.54
CA PRO A 15 12.03 -4.64 17.60
C PRO A 15 11.01 -3.54 17.26
N PHE A 16 11.47 -2.48 16.59
CA PHE A 16 10.62 -1.39 16.13
C PHE A 16 9.67 -1.87 15.03
N TYR A 17 10.19 -2.65 14.09
CA TYR A 17 9.39 -3.25 13.02
C TYR A 17 8.31 -4.20 13.59
N ALA A 18 8.68 -5.10 14.48
CA ALA A 18 7.77 -6.06 15.09
C ALA A 18 6.64 -5.36 15.86
N ALA A 19 6.97 -4.34 16.66
CA ALA A 19 5.97 -3.53 17.36
C ALA A 19 4.97 -2.87 16.40
N ILE A 20 5.47 -2.27 15.30
CA ILE A 20 4.64 -1.65 14.28
C ILE A 20 3.72 -2.67 13.59
N VAL A 21 4.26 -3.82 13.19
CA VAL A 21 3.49 -4.87 12.50
C VAL A 21 2.39 -5.43 13.40
N ASN A 22 2.70 -5.72 14.66
CA ASN A 22 1.71 -6.21 15.61
C ASN A 22 0.54 -5.23 15.78
N LEU A 23 0.83 -3.92 15.87
CA LEU A 23 -0.18 -2.88 15.95
C LEU A 23 -1.01 -2.78 14.66
N THR A 24 -0.37 -2.78 13.49
CA THR A 24 -1.10 -2.72 12.21
C THR A 24 -1.97 -3.95 11.98
N ASP A 25 -1.46 -5.15 12.30
CA ASP A 25 -2.17 -6.41 12.09
C ASP A 25 -3.39 -6.49 13.01
N ALA A 26 -3.26 -6.08 14.28
CA ALA A 26 -4.38 -6.01 15.21
C ALA A 26 -5.49 -5.06 14.73
N VAL A 27 -5.13 -3.83 14.31
CA VAL A 27 -6.12 -2.87 13.80
C VAL A 27 -6.75 -3.34 12.49
N CYS A 28 -5.97 -3.91 11.58
CA CYS A 28 -6.51 -4.44 10.33
C CYS A 28 -7.48 -5.60 10.58
N GLY A 29 -7.16 -6.52 11.49
CA GLY A 29 -8.04 -7.64 11.85
C GLY A 29 -9.33 -7.21 12.54
N GLN A 30 -9.29 -6.17 13.36
CA GLN A 30 -10.47 -5.69 14.11
C GLN A 30 -11.36 -4.73 13.31
N HIS A 31 -10.78 -3.96 12.39
CA HIS A 31 -11.48 -2.82 11.81
C HIS A 31 -11.38 -2.66 10.30
N LEU A 32 -10.47 -3.38 9.63
CA LEU A 32 -10.30 -3.30 8.18
C LEU A 32 -10.39 -4.71 7.58
N ASN A 33 -9.37 -5.14 6.85
CA ASN A 33 -9.33 -6.45 6.20
C ASN A 33 -7.88 -6.94 6.05
N ASN A 34 -7.73 -8.18 5.56
CA ASN A 34 -6.42 -8.81 5.38
C ASN A 34 -5.56 -8.12 4.32
N GLU A 35 -6.16 -7.52 3.29
CA GLU A 35 -5.42 -6.81 2.24
C GLU A 35 -4.67 -5.59 2.80
N TYR A 36 -5.31 -4.84 3.71
CA TYR A 36 -4.64 -3.76 4.44
C TYR A 36 -3.50 -4.27 5.31
N ALA A 37 -3.68 -5.41 6.01
CA ALA A 37 -2.63 -5.99 6.83
C ALA A 37 -1.40 -6.38 5.99
N GLU A 38 -1.62 -7.00 4.83
CA GLU A 38 -0.55 -7.37 3.92
C GLU A 38 0.20 -6.16 3.35
N LEU A 39 -0.53 -5.13 2.91
CA LEU A 39 0.09 -3.88 2.45
C LEU A 39 0.83 -3.17 3.58
N ALA A 40 0.29 -3.16 4.80
CA ALA A 40 0.92 -2.56 5.97
C ALA A 40 2.25 -3.25 6.30
N ARG A 41 2.29 -4.60 6.32
CA ARG A 41 3.53 -5.37 6.49
C ARG A 41 4.55 -5.05 5.42
N ARG A 42 4.14 -5.00 4.14
CA ARG A 42 5.03 -4.63 3.02
C ARG A 42 5.60 -3.23 3.21
N LEU A 43 4.75 -2.26 3.56
CA LEU A 43 5.16 -0.88 3.78
C LEU A 43 6.09 -0.75 4.99
N ALA A 44 5.81 -1.44 6.09
CA ALA A 44 6.66 -1.50 7.27
C ALA A 44 8.05 -2.07 6.93
N VAL A 45 8.14 -3.13 6.11
CA VAL A 45 9.43 -3.66 5.62
C VAL A 45 10.16 -2.62 4.77
N THR A 46 9.46 -1.93 3.86
CA THR A 46 10.06 -0.87 3.03
C THR A 46 10.65 0.25 3.87
N LEU A 47 9.94 0.68 4.92
CA LEU A 47 10.44 1.69 5.86
C LEU A 47 11.61 1.15 6.69
N ALA A 48 11.49 -0.06 7.23
CA ALA A 48 12.54 -0.70 8.03
C ALA A 48 13.88 -0.80 7.29
N ARG A 49 13.84 -1.04 5.98
CA ARG A 49 15.03 -1.21 5.12
C ARG A 49 15.67 0.10 4.66
N LYS A 50 15.05 1.26 4.89
CA LYS A 50 15.68 2.55 4.56
C LYS A 50 16.91 2.80 5.44
N ARG A 51 17.88 3.58 4.92
CA ARG A 51 19.13 3.90 5.60
C ARG A 51 19.31 5.43 5.70
N PRO A 52 19.37 6.00 6.92
CA PRO A 52 18.99 5.37 8.19
C PRO A 52 17.50 4.99 8.19
N SER A 53 17.13 3.99 9.00
CA SER A 53 15.74 3.53 9.09
C SER A 53 14.93 4.55 9.89
N PRO A 54 13.84 5.13 9.34
CA PRO A 54 13.11 6.19 10.03
C PRO A 54 12.29 5.65 11.22
N ILE A 55 11.94 4.36 11.22
CA ILE A 55 11.07 3.74 12.23
C ILE A 55 11.74 3.56 13.59
N VAL A 56 13.07 3.71 13.67
CA VAL A 56 13.80 3.67 14.95
C VAL A 56 13.61 4.93 15.78
N ARG A 57 12.95 5.95 15.22
CA ARG A 57 12.67 7.23 15.91
C ARG A 57 11.17 7.47 16.03
N GLY A 58 10.74 7.77 17.25
CA GLY A 58 9.34 8.04 17.58
C GLY A 58 8.57 6.80 18.02
N LYS A 59 7.32 7.01 18.44
CA LYS A 59 6.46 5.97 19.01
C LYS A 59 5.96 4.99 17.94
N PRO A 60 5.99 3.66 18.18
CA PRO A 60 5.46 2.65 17.25
C PRO A 60 4.00 2.89 16.84
N GLU A 61 3.16 3.38 17.76
CA GLU A 61 1.74 3.68 17.52
C GLU A 61 1.56 4.76 16.46
N ILE A 62 2.41 5.79 16.48
CA ILE A 62 2.39 6.86 15.47
C ILE A 62 2.81 6.30 14.11
N TRP A 63 3.81 5.42 14.06
CA TRP A 63 4.24 4.77 12.81
C TRP A 63 3.18 3.82 12.26
N ALA A 64 2.59 2.98 13.09
CA ALA A 64 1.52 2.06 12.71
C ALA A 64 0.29 2.82 12.19
N CYS A 65 -0.15 3.84 12.91
CA CYS A 65 -1.21 4.75 12.48
C CYS A 65 -0.89 5.38 11.11
N ALA A 66 0.32 5.93 10.96
CA ALA A 66 0.74 6.60 9.74
C ALA A 66 0.81 5.67 8.52
N ILE A 67 1.23 4.41 8.72
CA ILE A 67 1.27 3.38 7.66
C ILE A 67 -0.14 3.12 7.14
N ILE A 68 -1.10 2.83 8.02
CA ILE A 68 -2.49 2.58 7.60
C ILE A 68 -3.11 3.84 7.01
N TYR A 69 -2.81 5.02 7.57
CA TYR A 69 -3.31 6.29 7.04
C TYR A 69 -2.78 6.56 5.62
N ALA A 70 -1.49 6.33 5.38
CA ALA A 70 -0.87 6.51 4.07
C ALA A 70 -1.50 5.56 3.03
N LEU A 71 -1.63 4.28 3.36
CA LEU A 71 -2.31 3.28 2.52
C LEU A 71 -3.79 3.62 2.33
N GLY A 72 -4.45 4.12 3.37
CA GLY A 72 -5.82 4.60 3.35
C GLY A 72 -6.01 5.76 2.39
N SER A 73 -5.07 6.70 2.35
CA SER A 73 -5.06 7.81 1.39
C SER A 73 -4.93 7.32 -0.06
N VAL A 74 -4.07 6.33 -0.31
CA VAL A 74 -3.86 5.74 -1.65
C VAL A 74 -5.12 5.01 -2.13
N ASN A 75 -5.81 4.33 -1.21
CA ASN A 75 -6.95 3.44 -1.51
C ASN A 75 -8.30 4.04 -1.10
N PHE A 76 -8.37 5.36 -0.88
CA PHE A 76 -9.62 6.09 -0.58
C PHE A 76 -10.39 5.57 0.64
N LEU A 77 -9.70 5.05 1.66
CA LEU A 77 -10.32 4.53 2.89
C LEU A 77 -11.24 5.55 3.58
N PHE A 78 -10.91 6.84 3.45
CA PHE A 78 -11.64 7.94 4.08
C PHE A 78 -12.87 8.40 3.30
N ASP A 79 -13.12 7.82 2.12
CA ASP A 79 -14.32 8.07 1.32
C ASP A 79 -15.42 7.08 1.72
N LYS A 80 -16.59 7.61 2.08
CA LYS A 80 -17.75 6.83 2.55
C LYS A 80 -18.34 5.89 1.49
N THR A 81 -18.00 6.09 0.22
CA THR A 81 -18.45 5.26 -0.89
C THR A 81 -17.63 3.97 -1.02
N GLN A 82 -16.51 3.87 -0.30
CA GLN A 82 -15.56 2.77 -0.44
C GLN A 82 -15.83 1.68 0.60
N THR A 83 -15.46 0.44 0.27
CA THR A 83 -15.48 -0.69 1.20
C THR A 83 -14.08 -1.34 1.24
N PRO A 84 -13.45 -1.47 2.42
CA PRO A 84 -13.87 -0.90 3.70
C PRO A 84 -13.77 0.65 3.73
N HIS A 85 -14.55 1.28 4.59
CA HIS A 85 -14.47 2.72 4.90
C HIS A 85 -14.17 2.94 6.38
N MET A 86 -13.30 3.89 6.68
CA MET A 86 -13.06 4.38 8.03
C MET A 86 -12.68 5.85 7.98
N ARG A 87 -13.26 6.68 8.87
CA ARG A 87 -12.87 8.08 9.00
C ARG A 87 -11.44 8.22 9.57
N ALA A 88 -10.73 9.25 9.14
CA ALA A 88 -9.35 9.50 9.54
C ALA A 88 -9.16 9.74 11.05
N ASP A 89 -10.09 10.44 11.68
CA ASP A 89 -10.10 10.68 13.13
C ASP A 89 -10.29 9.38 13.92
N LYS A 90 -11.25 8.53 13.50
CA LYS A 90 -11.47 7.21 14.10
C LYS A 90 -10.25 6.30 13.91
N LEU A 91 -9.63 6.31 12.73
CA LEU A 91 -8.40 5.58 12.46
C LEU A 91 -7.28 6.01 13.40
N CYS A 92 -7.05 7.30 13.60
CA CYS A 92 -6.02 7.76 14.52
C CYS A 92 -6.36 7.42 15.98
N ALA A 93 -7.63 7.52 16.36
CA ALA A 93 -8.10 7.21 17.71
C ALA A 93 -7.89 5.74 18.10
N VAL A 94 -8.10 4.78 17.19
CA VAL A 94 -7.84 3.34 17.50
C VAL A 94 -6.37 3.06 17.82
N PHE A 95 -5.44 3.83 17.25
CA PHE A 95 -4.02 3.75 17.61
C PHE A 95 -3.65 4.59 18.85
N GLY A 96 -4.60 5.33 19.45
CA GLY A 96 -4.31 6.27 20.54
C GLY A 96 -3.47 7.47 20.09
N VAL A 97 -3.56 7.86 18.81
CA VAL A 97 -2.75 8.91 18.19
C VAL A 97 -3.64 10.10 17.82
N SER A 98 -3.13 11.33 18.00
CA SER A 98 -3.85 12.51 17.51
C SER A 98 -3.95 12.51 15.99
N GLN A 99 -5.06 12.98 15.43
CA GLN A 99 -5.24 13.00 13.98
C GLN A 99 -4.13 13.78 13.26
N ASN A 100 -3.69 14.91 13.84
CA ASN A 100 -2.62 15.73 13.29
C ASN A 100 -1.27 14.98 13.27
N SER A 101 -0.91 14.29 14.36
CA SER A 101 0.33 13.50 14.41
C SER A 101 0.32 12.36 13.39
N GLY A 102 -0.79 11.62 13.28
CA GLY A 102 -0.97 10.55 12.32
C GLY A 102 -0.89 11.05 10.87
N ALA A 103 -1.65 12.11 10.54
CA ALA A 103 -1.70 12.68 9.20
C ALA A 103 -0.34 13.27 8.75
N ASN A 104 0.36 13.99 9.63
CA ASN A 104 1.68 14.56 9.29
C ASN A 104 2.73 13.46 9.08
N LYS A 105 2.73 12.41 9.90
CA LYS A 105 3.63 11.27 9.70
C LYS A 105 3.25 10.46 8.45
N ALA A 106 1.96 10.33 8.13
CA ALA A 106 1.50 9.68 6.91
C ALA A 106 1.92 10.45 5.65
N ARG A 107 1.86 11.80 5.69
CA ARG A 107 2.41 12.66 4.63
C ARG A 107 3.90 12.40 4.43
N LEU A 108 4.69 12.36 5.51
CA LEU A 108 6.12 12.02 5.42
C LEU A 108 6.36 10.67 4.71
N ILE A 109 5.57 9.64 5.02
CA ILE A 109 5.67 8.34 4.35
C ILE A 109 5.37 8.47 2.85
N ARG A 110 4.26 9.15 2.51
CA ARG A 110 3.86 9.33 1.10
C ARG A 110 4.89 10.11 0.32
N ASP A 111 5.44 11.19 0.86
CA ASP A 111 6.49 11.99 0.21
C ASP A 111 7.77 11.16 0.03
N MET A 112 8.19 10.44 1.07
CA MET A 112 9.39 9.60 1.07
C MET A 112 9.33 8.44 0.06
N LEU A 113 8.15 7.92 -0.23
CA LEU A 113 7.92 6.81 -1.15
C LEU A 113 7.28 7.25 -2.48
N LYS A 114 7.06 8.56 -2.63
CA LYS A 114 6.37 9.18 -3.77
C LYS A 114 5.03 8.51 -4.06
N MET A 115 4.24 8.29 -3.01
CA MET A 115 2.90 7.70 -3.11
C MET A 115 1.91 8.74 -3.61
N TYR A 116 0.97 8.30 -4.43
CA TYR A 116 -0.13 9.10 -4.97
C TYR A 116 -1.43 8.30 -4.92
N PRO A 117 -2.61 8.94 -5.04
CA PRO A 117 -3.88 8.22 -5.12
C PRO A 117 -3.87 7.18 -6.24
N PHE A 118 -4.36 5.96 -5.98
CA PHE A 118 -4.29 4.82 -6.90
C PHE A 118 -2.86 4.38 -7.31
N ASP A 119 -1.82 4.68 -6.53
CA ASP A 119 -0.48 4.14 -6.79
C ASP A 119 -0.48 2.60 -6.91
N PRO A 120 -0.15 2.02 -8.10
CA PRO A 120 -0.21 0.57 -8.32
C PRO A 120 0.65 -0.25 -7.35
N ARG A 121 1.71 0.35 -6.77
CA ARG A 121 2.61 -0.33 -5.84
C ARG A 121 1.97 -0.58 -4.47
N TRP A 122 0.97 0.24 -4.12
CA TRP A 122 0.32 0.30 -2.81
C TRP A 122 -1.22 0.18 -2.93
N CYS A 123 -1.70 -0.34 -4.05
CA CYS A 123 -3.11 -0.57 -4.30
C CYS A 123 -3.57 -1.90 -3.68
N LEU A 124 -4.77 -1.92 -3.11
CA LEU A 124 -5.41 -3.16 -2.65
C LEU A 124 -5.67 -4.09 -3.84
N PRO A 125 -5.43 -5.40 -3.72
CA PRO A 125 -5.73 -6.38 -4.77
C PRO A 125 -7.19 -6.28 -5.27
N SER A 126 -8.16 -6.13 -4.37
CA SER A 126 -9.58 -5.92 -4.67
C SER A 126 -9.87 -4.67 -5.52
N LYS A 127 -8.97 -3.69 -5.55
CA LYS A 127 -9.12 -2.44 -6.33
C LYS A 127 -8.31 -2.43 -7.63
N ILE A 128 -7.60 -3.52 -7.95
CA ILE A 128 -6.79 -3.61 -9.17
C ILE A 128 -7.65 -3.40 -10.42
N ASP A 129 -8.83 -4.01 -10.46
CA ASP A 129 -9.71 -3.97 -11.63
C ASP A 129 -10.19 -2.54 -11.92
N ASP A 130 -10.41 -1.73 -10.88
CA ASP A 130 -10.87 -0.34 -10.99
C ASP A 130 -9.74 0.69 -11.06
N ASN A 131 -8.49 0.30 -10.78
CA ASN A 131 -7.36 1.20 -10.75
C ASN A 131 -6.93 1.58 -12.18
N PRO A 132 -7.10 2.85 -12.61
CA PRO A 132 -6.79 3.23 -13.98
C PRO A 132 -5.30 3.07 -14.32
N PHE A 133 -4.39 3.27 -13.38
CA PHE A 133 -2.95 3.26 -13.62
C PHE A 133 -2.35 1.85 -13.76
N VAL A 134 -3.02 0.82 -13.21
CA VAL A 134 -2.56 -0.58 -13.36
C VAL A 134 -2.63 -1.05 -14.82
N TRP A 135 -3.56 -0.49 -15.59
CA TRP A 135 -3.87 -0.96 -16.94
C TRP A 135 -3.24 -0.12 -18.04
N MET A 136 -2.60 1.01 -17.72
CA MET A 136 -1.97 1.87 -18.72
C MET A 136 -0.65 1.28 -19.20
N VAL A 137 -0.58 0.95 -20.48
CA VAL A 137 0.61 0.40 -21.15
C VAL A 137 0.95 1.22 -22.39
N GLN A 138 2.23 1.23 -22.78
CA GLN A 138 2.66 1.88 -24.01
C GLN A 138 2.64 0.90 -25.17
N VAL A 139 1.86 1.21 -26.22
CA VAL A 139 1.77 0.45 -27.47
C VAL A 139 2.05 1.41 -28.62
N ASN A 140 3.10 1.14 -29.40
CA ASN A 140 3.51 1.98 -30.54
C ASN A 140 3.66 3.47 -30.20
N GLY A 141 4.21 3.79 -29.02
CA GLY A 141 4.40 5.17 -28.58
C GLY A 141 3.17 5.84 -27.95
N MET A 142 2.01 5.18 -27.93
CA MET A 142 0.79 5.69 -27.32
C MET A 142 0.50 4.98 -25.99
N VAL A 143 0.07 5.75 -24.98
CA VAL A 143 -0.38 5.18 -23.70
C VAL A 143 -1.85 4.78 -23.85
N VAL A 144 -2.15 3.51 -23.68
CA VAL A 144 -3.48 2.92 -23.86
C VAL A 144 -3.88 2.10 -22.64
N ASP A 145 -5.19 1.95 -22.43
CA ASP A 145 -5.74 1.04 -21.43
C ASP A 145 -5.77 -0.38 -22.00
N ALA A 146 -4.94 -1.27 -21.43
CA ALA A 146 -4.81 -2.65 -21.89
C ALA A 146 -6.14 -3.42 -21.90
N ARG A 147 -7.09 -3.09 -21.01
CA ARG A 147 -8.40 -3.77 -20.96
C ARG A 147 -9.23 -3.56 -22.23
N ARG A 148 -8.96 -2.46 -22.94
CA ARG A 148 -9.65 -2.08 -24.18
C ARG A 148 -8.90 -2.53 -25.44
N MET A 149 -7.70 -3.10 -25.28
CA MET A 149 -6.90 -3.57 -26.40
C MET A 149 -7.29 -4.99 -26.82
N PRO A 150 -7.03 -5.40 -28.07
CA PRO A 150 -7.22 -6.79 -28.50
C PRO A 150 -6.49 -7.78 -27.59
N ARG A 151 -7.06 -8.99 -27.44
CA ARG A 151 -6.52 -10.04 -26.58
C ARG A 151 -5.03 -10.32 -26.81
N GLU A 152 -4.57 -10.27 -28.05
CA GLU A 152 -3.16 -10.46 -28.42
C GLU A 152 -2.23 -9.46 -27.71
N ILE A 153 -2.62 -8.19 -27.66
CA ILE A 153 -1.89 -7.13 -26.96
C ILE A 153 -1.93 -7.37 -25.45
N GLN A 154 -3.08 -7.79 -24.91
CA GLN A 154 -3.21 -8.13 -23.49
C GLN A 154 -2.28 -9.28 -23.09
N VAL A 155 -2.21 -10.34 -23.89
CA VAL A 155 -1.29 -11.49 -23.69
C VAL A 155 0.15 -11.03 -23.70
N ILE A 156 0.54 -10.15 -24.63
CA ILE A 156 1.89 -9.60 -24.70
C ILE A 156 2.20 -8.76 -23.45
N ALA A 157 1.29 -7.87 -23.04
CA ALA A 157 1.44 -7.05 -21.85
C ALA A 157 1.58 -7.90 -20.58
N TYR A 158 0.75 -8.95 -20.44
CA TYR A 158 0.82 -9.90 -19.33
C TYR A 158 2.15 -10.66 -19.30
N LYS A 159 2.60 -11.20 -20.45
CA LYS A 159 3.91 -11.89 -20.55
C LYS A 159 5.08 -10.99 -20.19
N LYS A 160 4.98 -9.68 -20.45
CA LYS A 160 5.97 -8.66 -20.05
C LYS A 160 5.84 -8.20 -18.59
N GLY A 161 4.83 -8.68 -17.86
CA GLY A 161 4.56 -8.27 -16.48
C GLY A 161 4.03 -6.84 -16.35
N LEU A 162 3.49 -6.27 -17.42
CA LEU A 162 2.96 -4.90 -17.44
C LEU A 162 1.53 -4.80 -16.89
N ILE A 163 0.78 -5.89 -16.94
CA ILE A 163 -0.57 -6.02 -16.37
C ILE A 163 -0.65 -7.28 -15.52
N PRO A 164 -1.52 -7.33 -14.49
CA PRO A 164 -1.52 -8.41 -13.51
C PRO A 164 -2.11 -9.73 -14.03
N TYR A 165 -2.99 -9.69 -15.03
CA TYR A 165 -3.60 -10.85 -15.69
C TYR A 165 -4.11 -10.42 -17.08
N ILE A 166 -4.64 -11.36 -17.88
CA ILE A 166 -5.24 -11.08 -19.20
C ILE A 166 -6.73 -10.76 -19.02
N PRO A 167 -7.20 -9.51 -19.23
CA PRO A 167 -8.60 -9.14 -19.01
C PRO A 167 -9.63 -9.93 -19.81
N ALA A 168 -9.31 -10.30 -21.05
CA ALA A 168 -10.19 -11.07 -21.92
C ALA A 168 -10.39 -12.54 -21.49
N ASP A 169 -9.62 -13.02 -20.51
CA ASP A 169 -9.71 -14.39 -19.98
C ASP A 169 -10.45 -14.45 -18.63
N LYS A 170 -10.95 -13.31 -18.12
CA LYS A 170 -11.87 -13.24 -16.98
C LYS A 170 -13.32 -13.30 -17.47
#